data_AF-A0A8S9VT96-F1
#
_entry.id   AF-A0A8S9VT96-F1
#
_cell.length_a   1.000
_cell.length_b   1.000
_cell.length_c   1.000
_cell.angle_alpha   90.00
_cell.angle_beta   90.00
_cell.angle_gamma   90.00
#
_symmetry.space_group_name_H-M   'P 1'
#
loop_
_entity.id
_entity.type
_entity.pdbx_description
1 polymer ?
#
loop_
_entity_poly.entity_id
_entity_poly.type
_entity_poly.pdbx_seq_one_letter_code
_entity_poly.pdbx_strand_id
1 'polypeptide(L)'
;MKIIERFFGKKEELPRQVSLKFSELSGWIENESDQMFRELRSHIQRTYGGIREALEELDNSKVQLINAEFGEKVFKRLAKAGASNRDNLVKNLDIIKDRTVVPEDTDPAKALEFYTDTRALLTTSLENAARSQQYVKALFPEAYRDILAGLKHLDVLLNELVAPINEVKVELEAYERMPGDMGLITQTQQQIQEKQKNINDLTGKYETLKAELGSEESKLEEIESGAEFTMARELEEQARTIEGQVSGIDSNLAGLFAPLFKALSRMEKQDESRRHIMSAESRKVLKILNGEPVLALGTDITPFLTEMKVRVEDGSLGLKPQKINKILEQIDRLVGTDVLLRLKSQREEYSSKLVAVQGELEGLSVYREKTQIEDRISECRNMKGSTGQKLDAEKKDLARLKKEVEELKTRLDSDLSDIFGKDIKVGY
;
A
#
# COMPACT_ATOMS: atom_id res chain seq x y z
N MET A 1 -19.02 15.42 47.95
CA MET A 1 -18.64 14.30 48.86
C MET A 1 -19.85 13.60 49.47
N LYS A 2 -20.81 14.26 50.15
CA LYS A 2 -21.94 13.58 50.83
C LYS A 2 -23.00 12.92 49.92
N ILE A 3 -23.14 13.38 48.68
CA ILE A 3 -24.19 12.90 47.75
C ILE A 3 -23.66 11.75 46.88
N ILE A 4 -22.39 11.79 46.46
CA ILE A 4 -21.70 10.62 45.88
C ILE A 4 -21.71 9.45 46.89
N GLU A 5 -21.40 9.67 48.17
CA GLU A 5 -21.52 8.59 49.18
C GLU A 5 -22.97 8.11 49.39
N ARG A 6 -23.96 8.95 49.07
CA ARG A 6 -25.39 8.63 49.19
C ARG A 6 -25.85 7.75 48.03
N PHE A 7 -25.48 8.10 46.80
CA PHE A 7 -25.87 7.39 45.59
C PHE A 7 -25.01 6.14 45.29
N PHE A 8 -23.74 6.15 45.71
CA PHE A 8 -22.75 5.11 45.38
C PHE A 8 -22.27 4.32 46.61
N GLY A 9 -22.76 4.65 47.81
CA GLY A 9 -22.31 4.04 49.05
C GLY A 9 -20.89 4.46 49.47
N LYS A 10 -20.44 3.99 50.64
CA LYS A 10 -19.03 4.12 51.04
C LYS A 10 -18.21 3.07 50.30
N LYS A 11 -17.09 3.47 49.68
CA LYS A 11 -16.08 2.52 49.15
C LYS A 11 -15.69 1.55 50.28
N GLU A 12 -15.88 0.24 50.08
CA GLU A 12 -15.55 -0.77 51.09
C GLU A 12 -14.05 -0.67 51.46
N GLU A 13 -13.72 -0.75 52.75
CA GLU A 13 -12.35 -0.55 53.26
C GLU A 13 -11.34 -1.62 52.80
N LEU A 14 -11.81 -2.72 52.18
CA LEU A 14 -11.01 -3.65 51.39
C LEU A 14 -11.92 -4.22 50.27
N PRO A 15 -11.70 -3.89 48.98
CA PRO A 15 -12.54 -4.39 47.92
C PRO A 15 -12.39 -5.91 47.80
N ARG A 16 -13.51 -6.64 47.85
CA ARG A 16 -13.52 -8.05 47.41
C ARG A 16 -13.11 -8.06 45.94
N GLN A 17 -11.98 -8.71 45.63
CA GLN A 17 -11.54 -8.86 44.25
C GLN A 17 -12.61 -9.60 43.44
N VAL A 18 -13.08 -8.98 42.37
CA VAL A 18 -14.06 -9.56 41.44
C VAL A 18 -13.31 -10.01 40.21
N SER A 19 -13.30 -11.32 39.94
CA SER A 19 -12.69 -11.88 38.73
C SER A 19 -13.79 -12.18 37.71
N LEU A 20 -13.69 -11.60 36.51
CA LEU A 20 -14.67 -11.76 35.43
C LEU A 20 -13.97 -12.19 34.16
N LYS A 21 -14.65 -13.01 33.33
CA LYS A 21 -14.21 -13.17 31.94
C LYS A 21 -14.64 -11.95 31.14
N PHE A 22 -13.86 -11.58 30.12
CA PHE A 22 -14.22 -10.49 29.23
C PHE A 22 -15.59 -10.67 28.57
N SER A 23 -15.98 -11.91 28.26
CA SER A 23 -17.31 -12.26 27.72
C SER A 23 -18.47 -12.01 28.70
N GLU A 24 -18.19 -12.03 30.00
CA GLU A 24 -19.18 -11.82 31.07
C GLU A 24 -19.29 -10.34 31.46
N LEU A 25 -18.31 -9.53 31.04
CA LEU A 25 -18.14 -8.15 31.48
C LEU A 25 -19.32 -7.25 31.10
N SER A 26 -19.89 -7.42 29.91
CA SER A 26 -21.01 -6.59 29.43
C SER A 26 -22.24 -6.73 30.34
N GLY A 27 -22.65 -7.98 30.62
CA GLY A 27 -23.78 -8.24 31.51
C GLY A 27 -23.48 -7.89 32.97
N TRP A 28 -22.21 -7.96 33.40
CA TRP A 28 -21.82 -7.49 34.73
C TRP A 28 -21.91 -5.96 34.85
N ILE A 29 -21.37 -5.23 33.87
CA ILE A 29 -21.44 -3.76 33.81
C ILE A 29 -22.89 -3.28 33.84
N GLU A 30 -23.78 -3.90 33.05
CA GLU A 30 -25.20 -3.55 33.00
C GLU A 30 -25.90 -3.74 34.36
N ASN A 31 -25.68 -4.90 35.01
CA ASN A 31 -26.27 -5.15 36.32
C ASN A 31 -25.75 -4.21 37.42
N GLU A 32 -24.44 -3.94 37.41
CA GLU A 32 -23.81 -3.10 38.42
C GLU A 32 -24.14 -1.62 38.21
N SER A 33 -24.25 -1.17 36.95
CA SER A 33 -24.67 0.20 36.62
C SER A 33 -26.14 0.43 36.98
N ASP A 34 -27.02 -0.55 36.75
CA ASP A 34 -28.41 -0.47 37.17
C ASP A 34 -28.57 -0.37 38.69
N GLN A 35 -27.69 -1.02 39.45
CA GLN A 35 -27.67 -0.86 40.90
C GLN A 35 -27.14 0.53 41.30
N MET A 36 -26.03 0.95 40.69
CA MET A 36 -25.34 2.20 40.98
C MET A 36 -26.18 3.44 40.67
N PHE A 37 -26.82 3.47 39.51
CA PHE A 37 -27.62 4.61 39.06
C PHE A 37 -29.09 4.51 39.48
N ARG A 38 -29.51 3.47 40.22
CA ARG A 38 -30.91 3.28 40.62
C ARG A 38 -31.50 4.47 41.36
N GLU A 39 -30.76 4.98 42.33
CA GLU A 39 -31.22 6.11 43.14
C GLU A 39 -31.24 7.41 42.33
N LEU A 40 -30.28 7.60 41.42
CA LEU A 40 -30.26 8.72 40.50
C LEU A 40 -31.46 8.67 39.54
N ARG A 41 -31.75 7.51 38.93
CA ARG A 41 -32.95 7.29 38.09
C ARG A 41 -34.24 7.55 38.86
N SER A 42 -34.31 7.11 40.12
CA SER A 42 -35.45 7.37 41.00
C SER A 42 -35.61 8.86 41.32
N HIS A 43 -34.51 9.60 41.48
CA HIS A 43 -34.50 11.04 41.65
C HIS A 43 -34.96 11.77 40.38
N ILE A 44 -34.46 11.36 39.21
CA ILE A 44 -34.89 11.86 37.91
C ILE A 44 -36.39 11.67 37.74
N GLN A 45 -36.91 10.46 37.98
CA GLN A 45 -38.34 10.17 37.88
C GLN A 45 -39.19 11.07 38.78
N ARG A 46 -38.78 11.26 40.04
CA ARG A 46 -39.49 12.14 40.98
C ARG A 46 -39.48 13.59 40.50
N THR A 47 -38.32 14.07 40.05
CA THR A 47 -38.15 15.45 39.59
C THR A 47 -38.95 15.70 38.31
N TYR A 48 -38.99 14.75 37.39
CA TYR A 48 -39.90 14.77 36.23
C TYR A 48 -41.37 14.85 36.63
N GLY A 49 -41.79 14.14 37.68
CA GLY A 49 -43.13 14.28 38.25
C GLY A 49 -43.40 15.72 38.69
N GLY A 50 -42.50 16.30 39.48
CA GLY A 50 -42.62 17.70 39.93
C GLY A 50 -42.62 18.71 38.78
N ILE A 51 -41.85 18.48 37.71
CA ILE A 51 -41.84 19.34 36.52
C ILE A 51 -43.19 19.29 35.79
N ARG A 52 -43.78 18.11 35.63
CA ARG A 52 -45.12 17.97 35.03
C ARG A 52 -46.17 18.74 35.85
N GLU A 53 -46.16 18.56 37.17
CA GLU A 53 -47.05 19.28 38.08
C GLU A 53 -46.86 20.81 38.00
N ALA A 54 -45.61 21.28 38.01
CA ALA A 54 -45.30 22.71 37.90
C ALA A 54 -45.77 23.32 36.56
N LEU A 55 -45.70 22.57 35.46
CA LEU A 55 -46.23 22.99 34.16
C LEU A 55 -47.76 23.10 34.15
N GLU A 56 -48.46 22.19 34.84
CA GLU A 56 -49.91 22.25 35.03
C GLU A 56 -50.34 23.43 35.92
N GLU A 57 -49.62 23.68 37.02
CA GLU A 57 -49.86 24.84 37.89
C GLU A 57 -49.63 26.17 37.15
N LEU A 58 -48.59 26.23 36.32
CA LEU A 58 -48.31 27.39 35.48
C LEU A 58 -49.41 27.62 34.46
N ASP A 59 -50.00 26.55 33.91
CA ASP A 59 -51.15 26.63 33.02
C ASP A 59 -52.41 27.15 33.72
N ASN A 60 -52.66 26.71 34.95
CA ASN A 60 -53.75 27.24 35.78
C ASN A 60 -53.55 28.74 36.07
N SER A 61 -52.33 29.15 36.40
CA SER A 61 -51.96 30.55 36.61
C SER A 61 -52.14 31.40 35.35
N LYS A 62 -51.84 30.82 34.18
CA LYS A 62 -52.09 31.43 32.86
C LYS A 62 -53.59 31.65 32.64
N VAL A 63 -54.45 30.67 32.95
CA VAL A 63 -55.91 30.81 32.85
C VAL A 63 -56.43 31.93 33.76
N GLN A 64 -55.90 32.04 34.99
CA GLN A 64 -56.25 33.15 35.89
C GLN A 64 -55.85 34.51 35.31
N LEU A 65 -54.67 34.61 34.68
CA LEU A 65 -54.26 35.84 34.01
C LEU A 65 -55.19 36.22 32.86
N ILE A 66 -55.63 35.25 32.04
CA ILE A 66 -56.58 35.49 30.93
C ILE A 66 -57.90 36.09 31.45
N ASN A 67 -58.39 35.57 32.56
CA ASN A 67 -59.65 35.98 33.18
C ASN A 67 -59.54 37.22 34.08
N ALA A 68 -58.32 37.72 34.34
CA ALA A 68 -58.12 38.89 35.18
C ALA A 68 -58.70 40.16 34.55
N GLU A 69 -59.49 40.90 35.34
CA GLU A 69 -60.09 42.17 34.93
C GLU A 69 -59.15 43.35 35.21
N PHE A 70 -59.32 44.42 34.44
CA PHE A 70 -58.63 45.68 34.71
C PHE A 70 -59.25 46.36 35.93
N GLY A 71 -58.42 46.90 36.83
CA GLY A 71 -58.92 47.70 37.96
C GLY A 71 -59.77 48.90 37.51
N GLU A 72 -60.69 49.34 38.37
CA GLU A 72 -61.73 50.36 38.08
C GLU A 72 -61.21 51.72 37.56
N LYS A 73 -59.90 52.00 37.67
CA LYS A 73 -59.26 53.29 37.32
C LYS A 73 -58.20 53.21 36.20
N VAL A 74 -58.27 52.24 35.31
CA VAL A 74 -57.30 52.11 34.20
C VAL A 74 -57.71 52.92 32.96
N PHE A 75 -56.82 53.79 32.47
CA PHE A 75 -57.05 54.56 31.23
C PHE A 75 -57.17 53.65 29.99
N LYS A 76 -58.09 53.96 29.07
CA LYS A 76 -58.38 53.15 27.86
C LYS A 76 -57.13 52.77 27.03
N ARG A 77 -56.17 53.68 26.85
CA ARG A 77 -54.91 53.40 26.12
C ARG A 77 -54.01 52.40 26.85
N LEU A 78 -53.96 52.49 28.17
CA LEU A 78 -53.19 51.59 29.01
C LEU A 78 -53.84 50.19 29.08
N ALA A 79 -55.18 50.13 29.11
CA ALA A 79 -55.92 48.87 29.03
C ALA A 79 -55.65 48.13 27.70
N LYS A 80 -55.66 48.83 26.56
CA LYS A 80 -55.35 48.23 25.25
C LYS A 80 -53.91 47.69 25.18
N ALA A 81 -52.94 48.46 25.68
CA ALA A 81 -51.55 48.02 25.75
C ALA A 81 -51.38 46.83 26.71
N GLY A 82 -52.10 46.83 27.84
CA GLY A 82 -52.14 45.75 28.81
C GLY A 82 -52.68 44.45 28.23
N ALA A 83 -53.81 44.50 27.51
CA ALA A 83 -54.40 43.33 26.85
C ALA A 83 -53.44 42.70 25.83
N SER A 84 -52.84 43.51 24.95
CA SER A 84 -51.88 42.99 23.96
C SER A 84 -50.62 42.37 24.60
N ASN A 85 -50.13 42.94 25.71
CA ASN A 85 -48.99 42.37 26.42
C ASN A 85 -49.38 41.12 27.23
N ARG A 86 -50.59 41.06 27.78
CA ARG A 86 -51.14 39.86 28.40
C ARG A 86 -51.19 38.71 27.39
N ASP A 87 -51.74 38.94 26.21
CA ASP A 87 -51.84 37.91 25.17
C ASP A 87 -50.46 37.42 24.71
N ASN A 88 -49.47 38.32 24.61
CA ASN A 88 -48.10 37.94 24.29
C ASN A 88 -47.43 37.12 25.42
N LEU A 89 -47.67 37.45 26.69
CA LEU A 89 -47.18 36.64 27.80
C LEU A 89 -47.83 35.25 27.81
N VAL A 90 -49.15 35.18 27.63
CA VAL A 90 -49.90 33.92 27.51
C VAL A 90 -49.32 33.04 26.39
N LYS A 91 -49.07 33.62 25.21
CA LYS A 91 -48.46 32.91 24.09
C LYS A 91 -47.08 32.32 24.42
N ASN A 92 -46.25 33.04 25.17
CA ASN A 92 -44.93 32.52 25.59
C ASN A 92 -45.06 31.43 26.67
N LEU A 93 -46.06 31.51 27.55
CA LEU A 93 -46.38 30.43 28.49
C LEU A 93 -46.88 29.17 27.77
N ASP A 94 -47.69 29.31 26.72
CA ASP A 94 -48.10 28.20 25.86
C ASP A 94 -46.90 27.54 25.18
N ILE A 95 -45.96 28.34 24.64
CA ILE A 95 -44.73 27.83 24.03
C ILE A 95 -43.91 27.01 25.04
N ILE A 96 -43.79 27.48 26.29
CA ILE A 96 -43.09 26.73 27.35
C ILE A 96 -43.80 25.41 27.62
N LYS A 97 -45.12 25.42 27.82
CA LYS A 97 -45.90 24.22 28.12
C LYS A 97 -45.84 23.19 26.98
N ASP A 98 -46.09 23.64 25.75
CA ASP A 98 -46.22 22.74 24.59
C ASP A 98 -44.88 22.13 24.18
N ARG A 99 -43.78 22.85 24.38
CA ARG A 99 -42.44 22.38 23.98
C ARG A 99 -41.66 21.69 25.09
N THR A 100 -42.06 21.82 26.35
CA THR A 100 -41.43 21.09 27.46
C THR A 100 -42.07 19.71 27.60
N VAL A 101 -41.67 18.78 26.73
CA VAL A 101 -42.13 17.39 26.79
C VAL A 101 -41.24 16.62 27.75
N VAL A 102 -41.75 16.33 28.95
CA VAL A 102 -41.01 15.59 29.98
C VAL A 102 -40.83 14.12 29.54
N PRO A 103 -39.59 13.61 29.47
CA PRO A 103 -39.34 12.22 29.06
C PRO A 103 -39.89 11.19 30.05
N GLU A 104 -40.19 9.99 29.54
CA GLU A 104 -40.44 8.79 30.36
C GLU A 104 -39.14 8.04 30.69
N ASP A 105 -38.10 8.25 29.89
CA ASP A 105 -36.79 7.64 30.12
C ASP A 105 -36.04 8.36 31.25
N THR A 106 -35.58 7.59 32.23
CA THR A 106 -34.86 8.08 33.42
C THR A 106 -33.35 8.00 33.27
N ASP A 107 -32.87 7.68 32.07
CA ASP A 107 -31.46 7.71 31.73
C ASP A 107 -30.83 9.09 32.05
N PRO A 108 -29.74 9.14 32.85
CA PRO A 108 -29.11 10.40 33.27
C PRO A 108 -28.61 11.27 32.11
N ALA A 109 -28.14 10.69 31.01
CA ALA A 109 -27.65 11.46 29.87
C ALA A 109 -28.80 12.15 29.14
N LYS A 110 -29.91 11.43 28.92
CA LYS A 110 -31.14 12.03 28.36
C LYS A 110 -31.75 13.07 29.28
N ALA A 111 -31.66 12.89 30.59
CA ALA A 111 -32.13 13.90 31.54
C ALA A 111 -31.31 15.20 31.49
N LEU A 112 -29.99 15.10 31.25
CA LEU A 112 -29.12 16.26 31.02
C LEU A 112 -29.46 16.99 29.72
N GLU A 113 -29.77 16.25 28.65
CA GLU A 113 -30.23 16.80 27.37
C GLU A 113 -31.55 17.56 27.56
N PHE A 114 -32.55 16.92 28.17
CA PHE A 114 -33.84 17.54 28.49
C PHE A 114 -33.69 18.83 29.31
N TYR A 115 -32.83 18.82 30.33
CA TYR A 115 -32.52 20.01 31.12
C TYR A 115 -31.98 21.15 30.25
N THR A 116 -31.01 20.83 29.39
CA THR A 116 -30.32 21.82 28.55
C THR A 116 -31.31 22.49 27.59
N ASP A 117 -32.14 21.68 26.93
CA ASP A 117 -33.15 22.16 25.98
C ASP A 117 -34.23 22.98 26.68
N THR A 118 -34.75 22.49 27.80
CA THR A 118 -35.81 23.17 28.56
C THR A 118 -35.32 24.50 29.13
N ARG A 119 -34.08 24.56 29.62
CA ARG A 119 -33.49 25.79 30.14
C ARG A 119 -33.29 26.84 29.04
N ALA A 120 -32.85 26.42 27.85
CA ALA A 120 -32.73 27.30 26.69
C ALA A 120 -34.10 27.84 26.24
N LEU A 121 -35.11 26.97 26.20
CA LEU A 121 -36.49 27.33 25.87
C LEU A 121 -37.08 28.34 26.85
N LEU A 122 -36.92 28.11 28.16
CA LEU A 122 -37.39 29.02 29.21
C LEU A 122 -36.74 30.39 29.09
N THR A 123 -35.42 30.41 28.95
CA THR A 123 -34.64 31.66 28.80
C THR A 123 -35.16 32.47 27.60
N THR A 124 -35.24 31.83 26.43
CA THR A 124 -35.70 32.47 25.18
C THR A 124 -37.14 33.00 25.31
N SER A 125 -38.04 32.20 25.91
CA SER A 125 -39.45 32.58 26.07
C SER A 125 -39.64 33.73 27.05
N LEU A 126 -38.84 33.79 28.12
CA LEU A 126 -38.87 34.88 29.09
C LEU A 126 -38.30 36.18 28.53
N GLU A 127 -37.22 36.10 27.74
CA GLU A 127 -36.64 37.25 27.04
C GLU A 127 -37.64 37.85 26.03
N ASN A 128 -38.29 37.01 25.23
CA ASN A 128 -39.33 37.43 24.28
C ASN A 128 -40.54 38.08 24.96
N ALA A 129 -40.83 37.69 26.21
CA ALA A 129 -41.92 38.23 27.01
C ALA A 129 -41.51 39.34 27.98
N ALA A 130 -40.24 39.77 28.02
CA ALA A 130 -39.73 40.65 29.09
C ALA A 130 -40.51 41.97 29.22
N ARG A 131 -40.81 42.63 28.10
CA ARG A 131 -41.65 43.84 28.09
C ARG A 131 -43.07 43.54 28.54
N SER A 132 -43.63 42.42 28.09
CA SER A 132 -44.98 42.01 28.44
C SER A 132 -45.14 41.70 29.93
N GLN A 133 -44.13 41.11 30.55
CA GLN A 133 -44.09 40.89 31.99
C GLN A 133 -44.18 42.20 32.78
N GLN A 134 -43.54 43.29 32.32
CA GLN A 134 -43.61 44.59 33.01
C GLN A 134 -45.03 45.17 32.99
N TYR A 135 -45.73 45.07 31.86
CA TYR A 135 -47.12 45.51 31.74
C TYR A 135 -48.07 44.66 32.57
N VAL A 136 -47.92 43.33 32.52
CA VAL A 136 -48.75 42.40 33.28
C VAL A 136 -48.52 42.56 34.78
N LYS A 137 -47.27 42.74 35.23
CA LYS A 137 -46.94 43.06 36.62
C LYS A 137 -47.63 44.34 37.13
N ALA A 138 -47.71 45.37 36.29
CA ALA A 138 -48.30 46.65 36.67
C ALA A 138 -49.84 46.62 36.70
N LEU A 139 -50.46 45.85 35.80
CA LEU A 139 -51.92 45.86 35.61
C LEU A 139 -52.65 44.68 36.27
N PHE A 140 -51.96 43.55 36.44
CA PHE A 140 -52.47 42.31 37.02
C PHE A 140 -51.46 41.74 38.04
N PRO A 141 -51.15 42.48 39.12
CA PRO A 141 -50.05 42.13 40.03
C PRO A 141 -50.23 40.78 40.73
N GLU A 142 -51.47 40.39 41.05
CA GLU A 142 -51.76 39.10 41.70
C GLU A 142 -51.53 37.93 40.74
N ALA A 143 -52.15 37.96 39.55
CA ALA A 143 -51.93 36.93 38.53
C ALA A 143 -50.46 36.85 38.07
N TYR A 144 -49.77 38.00 37.98
CA TYR A 144 -48.33 38.01 37.67
C TYR A 144 -47.48 37.36 38.77
N ARG A 145 -47.83 37.56 40.04
CA ARG A 145 -47.12 36.94 41.17
C ARG A 145 -47.19 35.42 41.08
N ASP A 146 -48.36 34.88 40.73
CA ASP A 146 -48.58 33.44 40.68
C ASP A 146 -47.84 32.81 39.48
N ILE A 147 -47.84 33.48 38.32
CA ILE A 147 -47.00 33.09 37.16
C ILE A 147 -45.51 33.13 37.52
N LEU A 148 -45.04 34.19 38.17
CA LEU A 148 -43.63 34.32 38.56
C LEU A 148 -43.24 33.23 39.57
N ALA A 149 -44.14 32.85 40.48
CA ALA A 149 -43.92 31.76 41.42
C ALA A 149 -43.78 30.42 40.68
N GLY A 150 -44.69 30.12 39.73
CA GLY A 150 -44.61 28.90 38.92
C GLY A 150 -43.33 28.80 38.08
N LEU A 151 -42.94 29.89 37.42
CA LEU A 151 -41.68 29.94 36.64
C LEU A 151 -40.44 29.74 37.52
N LYS A 152 -40.42 30.32 38.73
CA LYS A 152 -39.33 30.10 39.69
C LYS A 152 -39.31 28.67 40.21
N HIS A 153 -40.48 28.08 40.46
CA HIS A 153 -40.57 26.70 40.90
C HIS A 153 -40.02 25.74 39.83
N LEU A 154 -40.36 25.97 38.56
CA LEU A 154 -39.83 25.22 37.43
C LEU A 154 -38.31 25.34 37.29
N ASP A 155 -37.74 26.54 37.47
CA ASP A 155 -36.28 26.74 37.47
C ASP A 155 -35.59 25.98 38.63
N VAL A 156 -36.20 25.98 39.82
CA VAL A 156 -35.70 25.19 40.96
C VAL A 156 -35.70 23.70 40.62
N LEU A 157 -36.80 23.16 40.09
CA LEU A 157 -36.90 21.74 39.72
C LEU A 157 -35.89 21.34 38.63
N LEU A 158 -35.65 22.22 37.64
CA LEU A 158 -34.62 21.97 36.63
C LEU A 158 -33.22 21.94 37.24
N ASN A 159 -32.92 22.82 38.19
CA ASN A 159 -31.65 22.80 38.90
C ASN A 159 -31.52 21.57 39.82
N GLU A 160 -32.61 21.13 40.45
CA GLU A 160 -32.67 19.88 41.24
C GLU A 160 -32.50 18.63 40.37
N LEU A 161 -32.94 18.67 39.10
CA LEU A 161 -32.73 17.59 38.14
C LEU A 161 -31.24 17.44 37.80
N VAL A 162 -30.58 18.54 37.43
CA VAL A 162 -29.21 18.48 36.88
C VAL A 162 -28.12 18.37 37.94
N ALA A 163 -28.35 18.89 39.15
CA ALA A 163 -27.33 18.92 40.21
C ALA A 163 -26.70 17.54 40.50
N PRO A 164 -27.47 16.48 40.78
CA PRO A 164 -26.88 15.17 41.05
C PRO A 164 -26.29 14.51 39.80
N ILE A 165 -26.80 14.82 38.60
CA ILE A 165 -26.24 14.30 37.34
C ILE A 165 -24.83 14.88 37.11
N ASN A 166 -24.66 16.18 37.34
CA ASN A 166 -23.36 16.84 37.19
C ASN A 166 -22.31 16.35 38.19
N GLU A 167 -22.73 15.90 39.38
CA GLU A 167 -21.81 15.34 40.38
C GLU A 167 -21.19 14.02 39.95
N VAL A 168 -21.80 13.30 39.00
CA VAL A 168 -21.41 11.94 38.57
C VAL A 168 -21.08 11.87 37.09
N LYS A 169 -20.86 13.04 36.48
CA LYS A 169 -20.72 13.19 35.04
C LYS A 169 -19.52 12.41 34.48
N VAL A 170 -18.41 12.40 35.21
CA VAL A 170 -17.18 11.71 34.78
C VAL A 170 -17.41 10.19 34.75
N GLU A 171 -18.10 9.66 35.76
CA GLU A 171 -18.45 8.24 35.87
C GLU A 171 -19.46 7.84 34.79
N LEU A 172 -20.44 8.69 34.48
CA LEU A 172 -21.38 8.48 33.36
C LEU A 172 -20.66 8.46 32.01
N GLU A 173 -19.79 9.44 31.73
CA GLU A 173 -19.03 9.51 30.47
C GLU A 173 -18.07 8.31 30.31
N ALA A 174 -17.50 7.81 31.41
CA ALA A 174 -16.67 6.61 31.36
C ALA A 174 -17.52 5.35 31.12
N TYR A 175 -18.68 5.22 31.77
CA TYR A 175 -19.62 4.13 31.56
C TYR A 175 -20.10 4.05 30.10
N GLU A 176 -20.45 5.20 29.49
CA GLU A 176 -20.91 5.26 28.09
C GLU A 176 -19.84 4.83 27.08
N ARG A 177 -18.56 5.02 27.41
CA ARG A 177 -17.43 4.64 26.55
C ARG A 177 -17.09 3.15 26.62
N MET A 178 -17.37 2.49 27.75
CA MET A 178 -16.98 1.08 27.99
C MET A 178 -17.46 0.10 26.91
N PRO A 179 -18.73 0.13 26.43
CA PRO A 179 -19.16 -0.77 25.35
C PRO A 179 -18.36 -0.58 24.06
N GLY A 180 -18.00 0.67 23.75
CA GLY A 180 -17.16 1.01 22.59
C GLY A 180 -15.75 0.44 22.74
N ASP A 181 -15.13 0.65 23.90
CA ASP A 181 -13.79 0.12 24.21
C ASP A 181 -13.76 -1.43 24.18
N MET A 182 -14.80 -2.09 24.72
CA MET A 182 -14.94 -3.54 24.63
C MET A 182 -15.10 -4.02 23.17
N GLY A 183 -15.87 -3.29 22.37
CA GLY A 183 -16.01 -3.56 20.93
C GLY A 183 -14.67 -3.47 20.20
N LEU A 184 -13.89 -2.43 20.49
CA LEU A 184 -12.54 -2.24 19.93
C LEU A 184 -11.58 -3.35 20.35
N ILE A 185 -11.59 -3.77 21.62
CA ILE A 185 -10.76 -4.90 22.09
C ILE A 185 -11.09 -6.16 21.31
N THR A 186 -12.39 -6.50 21.17
CA THR A 186 -12.84 -7.68 20.45
C THR A 186 -12.40 -7.64 18.99
N GLN A 187 -12.58 -6.51 18.32
CA GLN A 187 -12.18 -6.32 16.93
C GLN A 187 -10.66 -6.47 16.76
N THR A 188 -9.87 -5.83 17.61
CA THR A 188 -8.41 -5.91 17.56
C THR A 188 -7.91 -7.32 17.84
N GLN A 189 -8.54 -8.06 18.77
CA GLN A 189 -8.24 -9.48 19.02
C GLN A 189 -8.52 -10.35 17.79
N GLN A 190 -9.63 -10.13 17.09
CA GLN A 190 -9.94 -10.84 15.83
C GLN A 190 -8.89 -10.54 14.75
N GLN A 191 -8.53 -9.27 14.57
CA GLN A 191 -7.47 -8.88 13.65
C GLN A 191 -6.12 -9.52 13.99
N ILE A 192 -5.77 -9.61 15.29
CA ILE A 192 -4.56 -10.32 15.74
C ILE A 192 -4.59 -11.80 15.30
N GLN A 193 -5.72 -12.48 15.44
CA GLN A 193 -5.85 -13.88 15.01
C GLN A 193 -5.71 -14.04 13.50
N GLU A 194 -6.34 -13.17 12.71
CA GLU A 194 -6.21 -13.15 11.26
C GLU A 194 -4.76 -12.89 10.82
N LYS A 195 -4.11 -11.90 11.43
CA LYS A 195 -2.70 -11.59 11.19
C LYS A 195 -1.79 -12.77 11.52
N GLN A 196 -2.03 -13.46 12.63
CA GLN A 196 -1.26 -14.65 13.00
C GLN A 196 -1.44 -15.79 11.99
N LYS A 197 -2.65 -16.01 11.48
CA LYS A 197 -2.91 -16.99 10.42
C LYS A 197 -2.17 -16.62 9.13
N ASN A 198 -2.26 -15.36 8.70
CA ASN A 198 -1.58 -14.87 7.51
C ASN A 198 -0.05 -15.00 7.61
N ILE A 199 0.52 -14.72 8.78
CA ILE A 199 1.95 -14.91 9.06
C ILE A 199 2.33 -16.39 8.92
N ASN A 200 1.53 -17.31 9.45
CA ASN A 200 1.78 -18.74 9.33
C ASN A 200 1.74 -19.19 7.85
N ASP A 201 0.74 -18.74 7.09
CA ASP A 201 0.60 -19.05 5.66
C ASP A 201 1.77 -18.51 4.83
N LEU A 202 2.17 -17.25 5.08
CA LEU A 202 3.33 -16.62 4.42
C LEU A 202 4.65 -17.30 4.81
N THR A 203 4.79 -17.72 6.06
CA THR A 203 5.97 -18.47 6.53
C THR A 203 6.06 -19.82 5.81
N GLY A 204 4.94 -20.55 5.69
CA GLY A 204 4.88 -21.79 4.92
C GLY A 204 5.30 -21.59 3.47
N LYS A 205 4.74 -20.57 2.79
CA LYS A 205 5.14 -20.22 1.41
C LYS A 205 6.61 -19.85 1.30
N TYR A 206 7.14 -19.09 2.26
CA TYR A 206 8.54 -18.70 2.26
C TYR A 206 9.48 -19.91 2.37
N GLU A 207 9.18 -20.86 3.26
CA GLU A 207 9.99 -22.08 3.39
C GLU A 207 9.87 -22.99 2.17
N THR A 208 8.69 -23.10 1.54
CA THR A 208 8.54 -23.81 0.26
C THR A 208 9.40 -23.19 -0.83
N LEU A 209 9.32 -21.87 -1.04
CA LEU A 209 10.15 -21.17 -2.03
C LEU A 209 11.64 -21.30 -1.72
N LYS A 210 12.03 -21.30 -0.44
CA LYS A 210 13.42 -21.50 -0.04
C LYS A 210 13.91 -22.93 -0.37
N ALA A 211 13.07 -23.94 -0.17
CA ALA A 211 13.38 -25.31 -0.53
C ALA A 211 13.45 -25.50 -2.05
N GLU A 212 12.50 -24.93 -2.80
CA GLU A 212 12.50 -24.93 -4.27
C GLU A 212 13.76 -24.25 -4.83
N LEU A 213 14.13 -23.08 -4.29
CA LEU A 213 15.35 -22.38 -4.68
C LEU A 213 16.59 -23.26 -4.48
N GLY A 214 16.73 -23.90 -3.32
CA GLY A 214 17.84 -24.81 -3.05
C GLY A 214 17.85 -26.03 -3.98
N SER A 215 16.67 -26.56 -4.34
CA SER A 215 16.55 -27.65 -5.30
C SER A 215 16.96 -27.23 -6.71
N GLU A 216 16.55 -26.05 -7.19
CA GLU A 216 16.92 -25.57 -8.51
C GLU A 216 18.41 -25.17 -8.58
N GLU A 217 18.96 -24.59 -7.50
CA GLU A 217 20.40 -24.32 -7.38
C GLU A 217 21.23 -25.62 -7.43
N SER A 218 20.75 -26.68 -6.78
CA SER A 218 21.41 -28.01 -6.84
C SER A 218 21.35 -28.60 -8.26
N LYS A 219 20.20 -28.50 -8.95
CA LYS A 219 20.08 -28.96 -10.35
C LYS A 219 21.00 -28.17 -11.29
N LEU A 220 21.18 -26.87 -11.05
CA LEU A 220 22.11 -26.06 -11.83
C LEU A 220 23.55 -26.57 -11.66
N GLU A 221 23.96 -26.87 -10.43
CA GLU A 221 25.27 -27.43 -10.14
C GLU A 221 25.46 -28.82 -10.79
N GLU A 222 24.43 -29.67 -10.80
CA GLU A 222 24.45 -30.95 -11.51
C GLU A 222 24.61 -30.79 -13.03
N ILE A 223 23.94 -29.80 -13.64
CA ILE A 223 24.13 -29.49 -15.06
C ILE A 223 25.56 -29.02 -15.32
N GLU A 224 26.07 -28.08 -14.54
CA GLU A 224 27.40 -27.49 -14.76
C GLU A 224 28.55 -28.48 -14.50
N SER A 225 28.33 -29.46 -13.63
CA SER A 225 29.27 -30.58 -13.40
C SER A 225 29.03 -31.77 -14.32
N GLY A 226 27.97 -31.73 -15.13
CA GLY A 226 27.56 -32.80 -16.02
C GLY A 226 28.53 -33.05 -17.18
N ALA A 227 28.53 -34.28 -17.67
CA ALA A 227 29.34 -34.69 -18.82
C ALA A 227 28.95 -33.93 -20.10
N GLU A 228 27.66 -33.67 -20.31
CA GLU A 228 27.17 -32.94 -21.49
C GLU A 228 27.64 -31.48 -21.50
N PHE A 229 27.65 -30.82 -20.34
CA PHE A 229 28.16 -29.45 -20.23
C PHE A 229 29.67 -29.38 -20.46
N THR A 230 30.41 -30.34 -19.91
CA THR A 230 31.85 -30.47 -20.14
C THR A 230 32.13 -30.69 -21.63
N MET A 231 31.40 -31.60 -22.27
CA MET A 231 31.49 -31.88 -23.70
C MET A 231 31.18 -30.63 -24.54
N ALA A 232 30.12 -29.88 -24.21
CA ALA A 232 29.80 -28.63 -24.88
C ALA A 232 30.97 -27.64 -24.83
N ARG A 233 31.59 -27.46 -23.65
CA ARG A 233 32.75 -26.58 -23.50
C ARG A 233 33.97 -27.05 -24.29
N GLU A 234 34.22 -28.35 -24.33
CA GLU A 234 35.31 -28.93 -25.12
C GLU A 234 35.08 -28.73 -26.62
N LEU A 235 33.87 -28.95 -27.11
CA LEU A 235 33.51 -28.72 -28.51
C LEU A 235 33.61 -27.24 -28.89
N GLU A 236 33.23 -26.30 -28.01
CA GLU A 236 33.43 -24.87 -28.24
C GLU A 236 34.91 -24.48 -28.36
N GLU A 237 35.77 -25.06 -27.52
CA GLU A 237 37.21 -24.81 -27.58
C GLU A 237 37.83 -25.43 -28.85
N GLN A 238 37.35 -26.61 -29.25
CA GLN A 238 37.72 -27.22 -30.52
C GLN A 238 37.28 -26.36 -31.71
N ALA A 239 36.05 -25.86 -31.71
CA ALA A 239 35.54 -24.96 -32.74
C ALA A 239 36.41 -23.70 -32.87
N ARG A 240 36.70 -23.03 -31.73
CA ARG A 240 37.60 -21.87 -31.68
C ARG A 240 38.99 -22.17 -32.21
N THR A 241 39.55 -23.33 -31.87
CA THR A 241 40.85 -23.77 -32.36
C THR A 241 40.84 -23.95 -33.89
N ILE A 242 39.81 -24.59 -34.43
CA ILE A 242 39.67 -24.82 -35.88
C ILE A 242 39.43 -23.50 -36.62
N GLU A 243 38.62 -22.59 -36.09
CA GLU A 243 38.44 -21.24 -36.63
C GLU A 243 39.77 -20.47 -36.71
N GLY A 244 40.61 -20.60 -35.68
CA GLY A 244 41.98 -20.07 -35.68
C GLY A 244 42.85 -20.68 -36.79
N GLN A 245 42.73 -21.99 -37.03
CA GLN A 245 43.45 -22.68 -38.11
C GLN A 245 43.00 -22.21 -39.51
N VAL A 246 41.69 -22.08 -39.74
CA VAL A 246 41.13 -21.54 -40.99
C VAL A 246 41.61 -20.11 -41.21
N SER A 247 41.53 -19.25 -40.19
CA SER A 247 41.99 -17.86 -40.25
C SER A 247 43.51 -17.76 -40.50
N GLY A 248 44.28 -18.69 -39.94
CA GLY A 248 45.71 -18.81 -40.19
C GLY A 248 46.03 -19.15 -41.65
N ILE A 249 45.25 -20.05 -42.27
CA ILE A 249 45.38 -20.34 -43.71
C ILE A 249 45.04 -19.11 -44.55
N ASP A 250 43.95 -18.41 -44.22
CA ASP A 250 43.51 -17.22 -44.96
C ASP A 250 44.57 -16.11 -44.89
N SER A 251 45.20 -15.93 -43.73
CA SER A 251 46.33 -15.00 -43.53
C SER A 251 47.58 -15.43 -44.32
N ASN A 252 47.90 -16.73 -44.32
CA ASN A 252 49.01 -17.27 -45.10
C ASN A 252 48.80 -17.04 -46.60
N LEU A 253 47.57 -17.22 -47.10
CA LEU A 253 47.23 -16.97 -48.50
C LEU A 253 47.39 -15.49 -48.85
N ALA A 254 46.88 -14.58 -48.02
CA ALA A 254 47.09 -13.15 -48.21
C ALA A 254 48.59 -12.80 -48.27
N GLY A 255 49.41 -13.40 -47.38
CA GLY A 255 50.87 -13.25 -47.39
C GLY A 255 51.55 -13.79 -48.65
N LEU A 256 51.06 -14.89 -49.22
CA LEU A 256 51.57 -15.45 -50.47
C LEU A 256 51.29 -14.56 -51.69
N PHE A 257 50.15 -13.85 -51.72
CA PHE A 257 49.81 -12.94 -52.82
C PHE A 257 50.34 -11.52 -52.61
N ALA A 258 50.74 -11.14 -51.39
CA ALA A 258 51.19 -9.80 -51.06
C ALA A 258 52.34 -9.25 -51.95
N PRO A 259 53.36 -10.05 -52.33
CA PRO A 259 54.41 -9.58 -53.24
C PRO A 259 53.88 -9.22 -54.64
N LEU A 260 52.76 -9.82 -55.06
CA LEU A 260 52.16 -9.64 -56.38
C LEU A 260 51.24 -8.41 -56.47
N PHE A 261 50.77 -7.85 -55.35
CA PHE A 261 49.81 -6.73 -55.36
C PHE A 261 50.22 -5.55 -56.22
N LYS A 262 51.52 -5.25 -56.31
CA LYS A 262 51.98 -4.15 -57.18
C LYS A 262 51.84 -4.47 -58.67
N ALA A 263 52.08 -5.72 -59.07
CA ALA A 263 51.86 -6.17 -60.44
C ALA A 263 50.35 -6.23 -60.75
N LEU A 264 49.56 -6.82 -59.84
CA LEU A 264 48.10 -6.86 -59.93
C LEU A 264 47.50 -5.47 -60.14
N SER A 265 47.84 -4.50 -59.28
CA SER A 265 47.38 -3.11 -59.41
C SER A 265 47.85 -2.41 -60.71
N ARG A 266 48.99 -2.80 -61.27
CA ARG A 266 49.46 -2.28 -62.57
C ARG A 266 48.67 -2.89 -63.73
N MET A 267 48.41 -4.19 -63.69
CA MET A 267 47.57 -4.89 -64.67
C MET A 267 46.16 -4.31 -64.69
N GLU A 268 45.56 -4.10 -63.51
CA GLU A 268 44.25 -3.46 -63.34
C GLU A 268 44.19 -2.08 -64.00
N LYS A 269 45.13 -1.18 -63.67
CA LYS A 269 45.19 0.17 -64.25
C LYS A 269 45.43 0.17 -65.76
N GLN A 270 46.19 -0.79 -66.27
CA GLN A 270 46.45 -0.92 -67.71
C GLN A 270 45.22 -1.44 -68.47
N ASP A 271 44.40 -2.29 -67.84
CA ASP A 271 43.11 -2.74 -68.38
C ASP A 271 42.07 -1.63 -68.38
N GLU A 272 41.92 -0.91 -67.26
CA GLU A 272 41.02 0.26 -67.14
C GLU A 272 41.36 1.36 -68.16
N SER A 273 42.65 1.63 -68.38
CA SER A 273 43.11 2.62 -69.35
C SER A 273 43.14 2.14 -70.80
N ARG A 274 42.68 0.91 -71.07
CA ARG A 274 42.68 0.24 -72.39
C ARG A 274 44.07 0.12 -73.03
N ARG A 275 45.14 0.30 -72.26
CA ARG A 275 46.53 0.11 -72.72
C ARG A 275 46.86 -1.37 -72.91
N HIS A 276 46.17 -2.24 -72.16
CA HIS A 276 46.21 -3.67 -72.36
C HIS A 276 44.84 -4.27 -72.00
N ILE A 277 44.13 -4.85 -72.97
CA ILE A 277 42.82 -5.44 -72.75
C ILE A 277 42.99 -6.88 -72.25
N MET A 278 42.59 -7.16 -71.01
CA MET A 278 42.59 -8.50 -70.42
C MET A 278 41.36 -9.31 -70.86
N SER A 279 41.45 -10.64 -70.78
CA SER A 279 40.27 -11.52 -70.93
C SER A 279 39.28 -11.36 -69.78
N ALA A 280 38.05 -11.82 -69.97
CA ALA A 280 37.04 -11.79 -68.90
C ALA A 280 37.47 -12.66 -67.70
N GLU A 281 38.11 -13.79 -67.97
CA GLU A 281 38.65 -14.74 -66.99
C GLU A 281 39.80 -14.11 -66.19
N SER A 282 40.77 -13.47 -66.87
CA SER A 282 41.88 -12.77 -66.20
C SER A 282 41.38 -11.60 -65.35
N ARG A 283 40.33 -10.87 -65.76
CA ARG A 283 39.67 -9.84 -64.93
C ARG A 283 39.03 -10.42 -63.67
N LYS A 284 38.38 -11.59 -63.78
CA LYS A 284 37.77 -12.28 -62.64
C LYS A 284 38.82 -12.70 -61.62
N VAL A 285 39.92 -13.32 -62.08
CA VAL A 285 41.05 -13.72 -61.22
C VAL A 285 41.72 -12.51 -60.58
N LEU A 286 41.97 -11.44 -61.34
CA LEU A 286 42.52 -10.18 -60.83
C LEU A 286 41.66 -9.60 -59.70
N LYS A 287 40.34 -9.55 -59.87
CA LYS A 287 39.40 -9.06 -58.84
C LYS A 287 39.45 -9.91 -57.57
N ILE A 288 39.50 -11.24 -57.72
CA ILE A 288 39.63 -12.18 -56.60
C ILE A 288 40.93 -11.92 -55.84
N LEU A 289 42.07 -11.85 -56.54
CA LEU A 289 43.38 -11.69 -55.92
C LEU A 289 43.61 -10.31 -55.30
N ASN A 290 42.98 -9.25 -55.82
CA ASN A 290 43.02 -7.91 -55.21
C ASN A 290 42.10 -7.77 -53.98
N GLY A 291 41.04 -8.57 -53.90
CA GLY A 291 40.06 -8.53 -52.81
C GLY A 291 40.32 -9.61 -51.76
N GLU A 292 39.84 -10.81 -52.04
CA GLU A 292 39.91 -11.98 -51.15
C GLU A 292 40.69 -13.12 -51.82
N PRO A 293 42.03 -13.17 -51.66
CA PRO A 293 42.87 -14.18 -52.31
C PRO A 293 42.50 -15.62 -51.98
N VAL A 294 41.83 -15.86 -50.86
CA VAL A 294 41.31 -17.17 -50.47
C VAL A 294 40.37 -17.77 -51.51
N LEU A 295 39.56 -16.95 -52.19
CA LEU A 295 38.64 -17.39 -53.23
C LEU A 295 39.38 -17.92 -54.48
N ALA A 296 40.67 -17.61 -54.62
CA ALA A 296 41.49 -18.12 -55.70
C ALA A 296 41.75 -19.63 -55.59
N LEU A 297 41.61 -20.24 -54.41
CA LEU A 297 41.78 -21.68 -54.23
C LEU A 297 40.75 -22.51 -55.03
N GLY A 298 39.60 -21.92 -55.37
CA GLY A 298 38.56 -22.54 -56.20
C GLY A 298 38.74 -22.33 -57.71
N THR A 299 39.76 -21.59 -58.15
CA THR A 299 39.92 -21.14 -59.54
C THR A 299 41.30 -21.52 -60.07
N ASP A 300 41.40 -21.97 -61.33
CA ASP A 300 42.70 -22.12 -61.97
C ASP A 300 43.29 -20.75 -62.29
N ILE A 301 44.28 -20.33 -61.50
CA ILE A 301 44.99 -19.06 -61.65
C ILE A 301 46.27 -19.17 -62.48
N THR A 302 46.65 -20.38 -62.89
CA THR A 302 47.91 -20.65 -63.61
C THR A 302 48.01 -19.86 -64.92
N PRO A 303 46.96 -19.76 -65.76
CA PRO A 303 47.00 -18.96 -66.98
C PRO A 303 47.24 -17.47 -66.70
N PHE A 304 46.59 -16.95 -65.66
CA PHE A 304 46.72 -15.56 -65.24
C PHE A 304 48.13 -15.25 -64.69
N LEU A 305 48.68 -16.14 -63.86
CA LEU A 305 50.05 -15.99 -63.35
C LEU A 305 51.09 -16.09 -64.47
N THR A 306 50.85 -16.94 -65.48
CA THR A 306 51.72 -17.06 -66.66
C THR A 306 51.68 -15.79 -67.51
N GLU A 307 50.48 -15.23 -67.74
CA GLU A 307 50.32 -13.93 -68.40
C GLU A 307 51.06 -12.83 -67.62
N MET A 308 50.91 -12.79 -66.29
CA MET A 308 51.62 -11.84 -65.44
C MET A 308 53.14 -12.01 -65.55
N LYS A 309 53.65 -13.25 -65.58
CA LYS A 309 55.08 -13.54 -65.69
C LYS A 309 55.68 -12.91 -66.95
N VAL A 310 55.08 -13.19 -68.11
CA VAL A 310 55.50 -12.63 -69.41
C VAL A 310 55.56 -11.10 -69.35
N ARG A 311 54.54 -10.48 -68.74
CA ARG A 311 54.42 -9.01 -68.65
C ARG A 311 55.38 -8.36 -67.65
N VAL A 312 55.86 -9.14 -66.68
CA VAL A 312 56.92 -8.71 -65.76
C VAL A 312 58.28 -8.81 -66.45
N GLU A 313 58.53 -9.87 -67.23
CA GLU A 313 59.78 -10.12 -67.97
C GLU A 313 59.99 -9.15 -69.13
N ASP A 314 58.93 -8.85 -69.91
CA ASP A 314 58.99 -7.93 -71.07
C ASP A 314 58.99 -6.44 -70.67
N GLY A 315 58.86 -6.14 -69.37
CA GLY A 315 58.85 -4.79 -68.82
C GLY A 315 57.56 -4.00 -69.04
N SER A 316 56.52 -4.58 -69.63
CA SER A 316 55.25 -3.90 -69.97
C SER A 316 54.52 -3.31 -68.76
N LEU A 317 54.74 -3.86 -67.55
CA LEU A 317 54.14 -3.35 -66.31
C LEU A 317 54.87 -2.15 -65.69
N GLY A 318 56.04 -1.73 -66.22
CA GLY A 318 56.78 -0.58 -65.72
C GLY A 318 57.19 -0.70 -64.24
N LEU A 319 57.62 -1.89 -63.84
CA LEU A 319 58.02 -2.20 -62.47
C LEU A 319 59.49 -1.82 -62.23
N LYS A 320 59.85 -1.47 -60.99
CA LYS A 320 61.24 -1.18 -60.63
C LYS A 320 62.07 -2.48 -60.65
N PRO A 321 63.34 -2.46 -61.08
CA PRO A 321 64.20 -3.66 -61.15
C PRO A 321 64.23 -4.50 -59.86
N GLN A 322 64.31 -3.84 -58.69
CA GLN A 322 64.31 -4.50 -57.39
C GLN A 322 63.02 -5.26 -57.03
N LYS A 323 61.89 -4.94 -57.69
CA LYS A 323 60.59 -5.63 -57.49
C LYS A 323 60.34 -6.74 -58.49
N ILE A 324 60.95 -6.65 -59.68
CA ILE A 324 60.79 -7.63 -60.76
C ILE A 324 61.21 -9.02 -60.29
N ASN A 325 62.42 -9.16 -59.74
CA ASN A 325 62.92 -10.46 -59.26
C ASN A 325 62.03 -11.09 -58.18
N LYS A 326 61.59 -10.29 -57.19
CA LYS A 326 60.70 -10.77 -56.11
C LYS A 326 59.32 -11.22 -56.62
N ILE A 327 58.81 -10.55 -57.65
CA ILE A 327 57.52 -10.89 -58.26
C ILE A 327 57.67 -12.17 -59.10
N LEU A 328 58.74 -12.28 -59.90
CA LEU A 328 59.02 -13.48 -60.70
C LEU A 328 59.25 -14.72 -59.81
N GLU A 329 60.07 -14.61 -58.76
CA GLU A 329 60.28 -15.69 -57.78
C GLU A 329 58.96 -16.13 -57.13
N GLN A 330 58.08 -15.18 -56.79
CA GLN A 330 56.79 -15.50 -56.18
C GLN A 330 55.81 -16.12 -57.19
N ILE A 331 55.80 -15.67 -58.45
CA ILE A 331 55.00 -16.30 -59.51
C ILE A 331 55.50 -17.74 -59.75
N ASP A 332 56.80 -17.95 -59.86
CA ASP A 332 57.39 -19.27 -60.03
C ASP A 332 57.09 -20.19 -58.85
N ARG A 333 57.08 -19.65 -57.63
CA ARG A 333 56.65 -20.39 -56.44
C ARG A 333 55.18 -20.78 -56.51
N LEU A 334 54.29 -19.90 -56.94
CA LEU A 334 52.84 -20.18 -57.00
C LEU A 334 52.46 -21.10 -58.15
N VAL A 335 53.20 -21.07 -59.26
CA VAL A 335 52.98 -21.92 -60.45
C VAL A 335 53.71 -23.26 -60.33
N GLY A 336 54.90 -23.28 -59.74
CA GLY A 336 55.79 -24.44 -59.72
C GLY A 336 55.73 -25.28 -58.44
N THR A 337 54.85 -24.95 -57.48
CA THR A 337 54.70 -25.74 -56.24
C THR A 337 53.24 -26.02 -55.92
N ASP A 338 52.96 -27.17 -55.30
CA ASP A 338 51.62 -27.55 -54.84
C ASP A 338 51.15 -26.78 -53.58
N VAL A 339 51.73 -25.61 -53.30
CA VAL A 339 51.43 -24.80 -52.10
C VAL A 339 49.95 -24.43 -52.04
N LEU A 340 49.37 -24.01 -53.17
CA LEU A 340 47.96 -23.62 -53.24
C LEU A 340 47.01 -24.82 -53.09
N LEU A 341 47.34 -25.95 -53.74
CA LEU A 341 46.57 -27.18 -53.60
C LEU A 341 46.59 -27.69 -52.15
N ARG A 342 47.74 -27.66 -51.49
CA ARG A 342 47.85 -28.04 -50.08
C ARG A 342 47.04 -27.13 -49.16
N LEU A 343 47.13 -25.81 -49.34
CA LEU A 343 46.36 -24.85 -48.53
C LEU A 343 44.86 -24.99 -48.76
N LYS A 344 44.43 -25.28 -50.00
CA LYS A 344 43.04 -25.61 -50.32
C LYS A 344 42.56 -26.83 -49.55
N SER A 345 43.27 -27.96 -49.67
CA SER A 345 42.89 -29.20 -49.00
C SER A 345 42.85 -29.03 -47.47
N GLN A 346 43.84 -28.35 -46.89
CA GLN A 346 43.85 -28.06 -45.45
C GLN A 346 42.67 -27.20 -45.02
N ARG A 347 42.34 -26.16 -45.80
CA ARG A 347 41.21 -25.29 -45.50
C ARG A 347 39.88 -26.03 -45.60
N GLU A 348 39.67 -26.82 -46.65
CA GLU A 348 38.47 -27.64 -46.82
C GLU A 348 38.33 -28.67 -45.69
N GLU A 349 39.43 -29.29 -45.26
CA GLU A 349 39.47 -30.21 -44.11
C GLU A 349 39.05 -29.49 -42.82
N TYR A 350 39.66 -28.35 -42.49
CA TYR A 350 39.31 -27.59 -41.28
C TYR A 350 37.89 -27.04 -41.34
N SER A 351 37.44 -26.51 -42.47
CA SER A 351 36.05 -26.04 -42.63
C SER A 351 35.04 -27.17 -42.45
N SER A 352 35.34 -28.38 -42.96
CA SER A 352 34.47 -29.55 -42.78
C SER A 352 34.42 -30.00 -41.31
N LYS A 353 35.56 -30.01 -40.62
CA LYS A 353 35.62 -30.29 -39.18
C LYS A 353 34.87 -29.25 -38.36
N LEU A 354 34.98 -27.97 -38.72
CA LEU A 354 34.26 -26.89 -38.03
C LEU A 354 32.74 -27.09 -38.14
N VAL A 355 32.24 -27.39 -39.34
CA VAL A 355 30.80 -27.67 -39.55
C VAL A 355 30.34 -28.88 -38.73
N ALA A 356 31.16 -29.94 -38.65
CA ALA A 356 30.83 -31.11 -37.85
C ALA A 356 30.75 -30.77 -36.35
N VAL A 357 31.75 -30.08 -35.80
CA VAL A 357 31.80 -29.66 -34.39
C VAL A 357 30.65 -28.71 -34.05
N GLN A 358 30.33 -27.77 -34.95
CA GLN A 358 29.18 -26.87 -34.80
C GLN A 358 27.84 -27.63 -34.82
N GLY A 359 27.69 -28.61 -35.71
CA GLY A 359 26.50 -29.46 -35.74
C GLY A 359 26.34 -30.30 -34.47
N GLU A 360 27.43 -30.79 -33.89
CA GLU A 360 27.41 -31.48 -32.59
C GLU A 360 27.01 -30.53 -31.46
N LEU A 361 27.54 -29.30 -31.44
CA LEU A 361 27.17 -28.26 -30.47
C LEU A 361 25.69 -27.88 -30.55
N GLU A 362 25.14 -27.69 -31.74
CA GLU A 362 23.73 -27.39 -31.96
C GLU A 362 22.80 -28.53 -31.51
N GLY A 363 23.31 -29.76 -31.48
CA GLY A 363 22.59 -30.94 -31.00
C GLY A 363 22.45 -31.06 -29.49
N LEU A 364 23.25 -30.31 -28.71
CA LEU A 364 23.24 -30.36 -27.25
C LEU A 364 22.10 -29.52 -26.66
N SER A 365 21.36 -30.06 -25.68
CA SER A 365 20.28 -29.32 -25.01
C SER A 365 20.74 -28.61 -23.74
N VAL A 366 21.94 -28.91 -23.26
CA VAL A 366 22.46 -28.49 -21.95
C VAL A 366 22.38 -26.99 -21.68
N TYR A 367 22.68 -26.14 -22.67
CA TYR A 367 22.61 -24.68 -22.50
C TYR A 367 21.17 -24.18 -22.38
N ARG A 368 20.24 -24.79 -23.12
CA ARG A 368 18.81 -24.45 -23.03
C ARG A 368 18.26 -24.84 -21.67
N GLU A 369 18.64 -26.02 -21.17
CA GLU A 369 18.25 -26.50 -19.84
C GLU A 369 18.83 -25.60 -18.74
N LYS A 370 20.12 -25.26 -18.85
CA LYS A 370 20.78 -24.31 -17.94
C LYS A 370 20.02 -22.98 -17.85
N THR A 371 19.75 -22.33 -18.98
CA THR A 371 19.02 -21.05 -19.02
C THR A 371 17.64 -21.17 -18.36
N GLN A 372 16.91 -22.26 -18.61
CA GLN A 372 15.60 -22.47 -17.98
C GLN A 372 15.67 -22.59 -16.46
N ILE A 373 16.72 -23.25 -15.93
CA ILE A 373 16.93 -23.35 -14.48
C ILE A 373 17.35 -22.00 -13.90
N GLU A 374 18.23 -21.25 -14.57
CA GLU A 374 18.63 -19.90 -14.14
C GLU A 374 17.43 -18.93 -14.08
N ASP A 375 16.53 -19.02 -15.06
CA ASP A 375 15.28 -18.25 -15.07
C ASP A 375 14.39 -18.63 -13.87
N ARG A 376 14.21 -19.92 -13.59
CA ARG A 376 13.43 -20.40 -12.43
C ARG A 376 14.04 -19.98 -11.11
N ILE A 377 15.37 -20.05 -10.98
CA ILE A 377 16.11 -19.57 -9.80
C ILE A 377 15.83 -18.07 -9.59
N SER A 378 15.91 -17.29 -10.67
CA SER A 378 15.66 -15.84 -10.64
C SER A 378 14.21 -15.54 -10.22
N GLU A 379 13.24 -16.24 -10.78
CA GLU A 379 11.83 -16.12 -10.42
C GLU A 379 11.58 -16.48 -8.95
N CYS A 380 12.14 -17.61 -8.50
CA CYS A 380 12.01 -18.09 -7.12
C CYS A 380 12.63 -17.11 -6.11
N ARG A 381 13.82 -16.54 -6.40
CA ARG A 381 14.44 -15.49 -5.58
C ARG A 381 13.56 -14.26 -5.47
N ASN A 382 12.98 -13.80 -6.58
CA ASN A 382 12.08 -12.65 -6.59
C ASN A 382 10.82 -12.90 -5.76
N MET A 383 10.17 -14.06 -5.94
CA MET A 383 8.99 -14.46 -5.17
C MET A 383 9.30 -14.60 -3.68
N LYS A 384 10.43 -15.21 -3.32
CA LYS A 384 10.92 -15.32 -1.94
C LYS A 384 11.16 -13.95 -1.33
N GLY A 385 11.80 -13.03 -2.06
CA GLY A 385 12.03 -11.66 -1.62
C GLY A 385 10.72 -10.91 -1.34
N SER A 386 9.77 -10.95 -2.27
CA SER A 386 8.45 -10.31 -2.10
C SER A 386 7.66 -10.92 -0.93
N THR A 387 7.69 -12.24 -0.78
CA THR A 387 7.02 -12.94 0.33
C THR A 387 7.66 -12.59 1.67
N GLY A 388 8.99 -12.49 1.73
CA GLY A 388 9.73 -12.04 2.92
C GLY A 388 9.35 -10.63 3.35
N GLN A 389 9.27 -9.68 2.41
CA GLN A 389 8.84 -8.31 2.71
C GLN A 389 7.40 -8.26 3.25
N LYS A 390 6.47 -9.02 2.67
CA LYS A 390 5.09 -9.13 3.17
C LYS A 390 5.07 -9.72 4.58
N LEU A 391 5.84 -10.76 4.84
CA LEU A 391 5.94 -11.39 6.16
C LEU A 391 6.44 -10.41 7.23
N ASP A 392 7.46 -9.61 6.91
CA ASP A 392 7.99 -8.60 7.83
C ASP A 392 7.00 -7.48 8.10
N ALA A 393 6.25 -7.03 7.09
CA ALA A 393 5.18 -6.04 7.26
C ALA A 393 4.07 -6.57 8.17
N GLU A 394 3.60 -7.80 7.93
CA GLU A 394 2.57 -8.45 8.74
C GLU A 394 3.02 -8.64 10.21
N LYS A 395 4.29 -9.00 10.44
CA LYS A 395 4.86 -9.10 11.80
C LYS A 395 4.90 -7.75 12.53
N LYS A 396 5.25 -6.66 11.83
CA LYS A 396 5.25 -5.31 12.40
C LYS A 396 3.83 -4.86 12.76
N ASP A 397 2.88 -5.09 11.87
CA ASP A 397 1.47 -4.77 12.13
C ASP A 397 0.91 -5.59 13.29
N LEU A 398 1.22 -6.89 13.38
CA LEU A 398 0.85 -7.74 14.51
C LEU A 398 1.41 -7.18 15.84
N ALA A 399 2.66 -6.74 15.86
CA ALA A 399 3.26 -6.15 17.05
C ALA A 399 2.56 -4.85 17.47
N ARG A 400 2.18 -4.00 16.48
CA ARG A 400 1.39 -2.79 16.74
C ARG A 400 0.04 -3.13 17.36
N LEU A 401 -0.72 -4.05 16.76
CA LEU A 401 -2.04 -4.45 17.24
C LEU A 401 -1.97 -5.08 18.64
N LYS A 402 -0.94 -5.89 18.92
CA LYS A 402 -0.71 -6.43 20.26
C LYS A 402 -0.45 -5.33 21.29
N LYS A 403 0.26 -4.27 20.93
CA LYS A 403 0.46 -3.13 21.84
C LYS A 403 -0.86 -2.37 22.07
N GLU A 404 -1.58 -2.09 20.98
CA GLU A 404 -2.85 -1.37 21.01
C GLU A 404 -3.90 -2.09 21.85
N VAL A 405 -4.02 -3.41 21.72
CA VAL A 405 -4.97 -4.17 22.55
C VAL A 405 -4.61 -4.13 24.04
N GLU A 406 -3.33 -4.18 24.40
CA GLU A 406 -2.92 -4.08 25.82
C GLU A 406 -3.15 -2.68 26.39
N GLU A 407 -2.96 -1.63 25.60
CA GLU A 407 -3.32 -0.25 25.98
C GLU A 407 -4.83 -0.11 26.20
N LEU A 408 -5.65 -0.70 25.32
CA LEU A 408 -7.11 -0.73 25.45
C LEU A 408 -7.56 -1.47 26.71
N LYS A 409 -6.99 -2.66 26.96
CA LYS A 409 -7.28 -3.46 28.16
C LYS A 409 -6.94 -2.70 29.44
N THR A 410 -5.76 -2.09 29.49
CA THR A 410 -5.31 -1.31 30.66
C THR A 410 -6.25 -0.14 30.94
N ARG A 411 -6.71 0.55 29.89
CA ARG A 411 -7.68 1.64 30.03
C ARG A 411 -9.02 1.12 30.55
N LEU A 412 -9.54 0.03 29.97
CA LEU A 412 -10.79 -0.57 30.41
C LEU A 412 -10.71 -1.04 31.88
N ASP A 413 -9.62 -1.66 32.29
CA ASP A 413 -9.40 -2.10 33.68
C ASP A 413 -9.36 -0.91 34.66
N SER A 414 -8.75 0.22 34.25
CA SER A 414 -8.75 1.46 35.03
C SER A 414 -10.15 2.03 35.16
N ASP A 415 -10.87 2.18 34.04
CA ASP A 415 -12.23 2.75 34.03
C ASP A 415 -13.18 1.88 34.87
N LEU A 416 -13.05 0.55 34.81
CA LEU A 416 -13.81 -0.38 35.66
C LEU A 416 -13.54 -0.15 37.14
N SER A 417 -12.27 -0.05 37.53
CA SER A 417 -11.88 0.14 38.93
C SER A 417 -12.32 1.50 39.47
N ASP A 418 -12.21 2.54 38.64
CA ASP A 418 -12.53 3.92 39.01
C ASP A 418 -14.04 4.13 39.19
N ILE A 419 -14.86 3.59 38.27
CA ILE A 419 -16.33 3.74 38.30
C ILE A 419 -16.94 2.90 39.41
N PHE A 420 -16.59 1.62 39.48
CA PHE A 420 -17.27 0.68 40.38
C PHE A 420 -16.64 0.63 41.77
N GLY A 421 -15.45 1.23 41.95
CA GLY A 421 -14.74 1.25 43.23
C GLY A 421 -14.35 -0.15 43.74
N LYS A 422 -14.28 -1.12 42.83
CA LYS A 422 -13.95 -2.53 43.11
C LYS A 422 -12.62 -2.88 42.44
N ASP A 423 -11.85 -3.76 43.06
CA ASP A 423 -10.69 -4.39 42.42
C ASP A 423 -11.22 -5.44 41.42
N ILE A 424 -11.32 -5.05 40.15
CA ILE A 424 -11.88 -5.89 39.08
C ILE A 424 -10.73 -6.44 38.25
N LYS A 425 -10.67 -7.77 38.16
CA LYS A 425 -9.71 -8.48 37.32
C LYS A 425 -10.42 -9.10 36.13
N VAL A 426 -10.12 -8.60 34.94
CA VAL A 426 -10.69 -9.11 33.68
C VAL A 426 -9.78 -10.18 33.06
N GLY A 427 -10.34 -11.34 32.73
CA GLY A 427 -9.71 -12.38 31.94
C GLY A 427 -10.00 -12.19 30.46
N TYR A 428 -9.03 -11.63 29.73
CA TYR A 428 -9.10 -11.26 28.30
C TYR A 428 -8.80 -12.37 27.29
#